data_AF-A0AAN7N0C7-F1
#
_entry.id   AF-A0AAN7N0C7-F1
#
_cell.length_a   1.000
_cell.length_b   1.000
_cell.length_c   1.000
_cell.angle_alpha   90.00
_cell.angle_beta   90.00
_cell.angle_gamma   90.00
#
_symmetry.space_group_name_H-M   'P 1'
#
loop_
_entity.id
_entity.type
_entity.pdbx_description
1 polymer ?
#
loop_
_entity_poly.entity_id
_entity_poly.type
_entity_poly.pdbx_seq_one_letter_code
_entity_poly.pdbx_strand_id
1 'polypeptide(L)'
;MVQGQGRGSAVAMTLIVCLLILHPKFTRAAVYTVGGVRGWGFDSASWPGGKRFRAGDTLVFNYNPAFHNVVVVPRSAYLGCTTPTGAKVYQTGNDKVMLVRGPNYFICNFPGHCQSGMKEKRQGILDTLSTWLAHQGTLVRSSIAGSH
;
A
#
# COMPACT_ATOMS: atom_id res chain seq x y z
N MET A 1 57.33 -23.66 5.93
CA MET A 1 55.85 -23.72 5.93
C MET A 1 55.32 -22.30 5.74
N VAL A 2 54.90 -21.93 4.53
CA VAL A 2 54.30 -20.60 4.26
C VAL A 2 52.80 -20.73 4.47
N GLN A 3 52.28 -20.11 5.53
CA GLN A 3 50.84 -20.00 5.78
C GLN A 3 50.21 -19.06 4.74
N GLY A 4 49.54 -19.65 3.74
CA GLY A 4 48.66 -18.94 2.83
C GLY A 4 47.32 -18.64 3.49
N GLN A 5 47.26 -17.64 4.39
CA GLN A 5 46.06 -17.33 5.19
C GLN A 5 45.41 -15.96 4.88
N GLY A 6 45.74 -15.33 3.74
CA GLY A 6 45.34 -13.94 3.46
C GLY A 6 44.13 -13.73 2.54
N ARG A 7 43.71 -14.73 1.75
CA ARG A 7 42.70 -14.54 0.69
C ARG A 7 41.27 -14.87 1.15
N GLY A 8 41.11 -15.84 2.04
CA GLY A 8 39.80 -16.25 2.57
C GLY A 8 39.18 -15.21 3.51
N SER A 9 39.98 -14.58 4.37
CA SER A 9 39.48 -13.56 5.31
C SER A 9 38.99 -12.30 4.61
N ALA A 10 39.67 -11.83 3.56
CA ALA A 10 39.24 -10.63 2.84
C ALA A 10 37.91 -10.87 2.10
N VAL A 11 37.74 -12.03 1.46
CA VAL A 11 36.48 -12.42 0.81
C VAL A 11 35.36 -12.59 1.83
N ALA A 12 35.62 -13.26 2.96
CA ALA A 12 34.65 -13.42 4.03
C ALA A 12 34.21 -12.07 4.64
N MET A 13 35.16 -11.16 4.90
CA MET A 13 34.87 -9.82 5.41
C MET A 13 34.06 -8.99 4.40
N THR A 14 34.38 -9.09 3.10
CA THR A 14 33.63 -8.40 2.04
C THR A 14 32.20 -8.92 1.94
N LEU A 15 31.99 -10.23 2.02
CA LEU A 15 30.65 -10.83 2.01
C LEU A 15 29.82 -10.45 3.24
N ILE A 16 30.44 -10.42 4.43
CA ILE A 16 29.78 -9.98 5.67
C ILE A 16 29.38 -8.50 5.55
N VAL A 17 30.27 -7.64 5.05
CA VAL A 17 29.96 -6.22 4.80
C VAL A 17 28.83 -6.06 3.78
N CYS A 18 28.84 -6.83 2.68
CA CYS A 18 27.73 -6.83 1.70
C CYS A 18 26.40 -7.26 2.32
N LEU A 19 26.38 -8.30 3.15
CA LEU A 19 25.17 -8.77 3.85
C LEU A 19 24.67 -7.72 4.85
N LEU A 20 25.56 -6.99 5.52
CA LEU A 20 25.22 -5.89 6.43
C LEU A 20 24.72 -4.63 5.68
N ILE A 21 25.06 -4.45 4.41
CA ILE A 21 24.52 -3.35 3.58
C ILE A 21 23.17 -3.76 2.95
N LEU A 22 23.00 -5.05 2.65
CA LEU A 22 21.81 -5.65 2.04
C LEU A 22 20.74 -6.08 3.06
N HIS A 23 20.57 -5.37 4.18
CA HIS A 23 19.46 -5.66 5.08
C HIS A 23 18.14 -5.39 4.35
N PRO A 24 17.27 -6.40 4.16
CA PRO A 24 15.90 -6.13 3.76
C PRO A 24 15.28 -5.27 4.85
N LYS A 25 14.98 -4.01 4.53
CA LYS A 25 14.23 -3.14 5.43
C LYS A 25 12.85 -3.74 5.60
N PHE A 26 12.65 -4.51 6.68
CA PHE A 26 11.34 -4.97 7.10
C PHE A 26 10.52 -3.74 7.47
N THR A 27 9.70 -3.27 6.53
CA THR A 27 8.90 -2.07 6.79
C THR A 27 7.60 -2.51 7.41
N ARG A 28 7.38 -2.12 8.67
CA ARG A 28 6.10 -2.34 9.35
C ARG A 28 5.00 -1.58 8.62
N ALA A 29 3.83 -2.21 8.48
CA ALA A 29 2.62 -1.54 8.00
C ALA A 29 2.37 -0.24 8.76
N ALA A 30 2.24 0.87 8.03
CA ALA A 30 1.95 2.18 8.59
C ALA A 30 0.44 2.38 8.76
N VAL A 31 0.07 3.28 9.66
CA VAL A 31 -1.32 3.68 9.88
C VAL A 31 -1.46 5.16 9.55
N TYR A 32 -2.42 5.52 8.69
CA TYR A 32 -2.65 6.89 8.26
C TYR A 32 -4.10 7.31 8.51
N THR A 33 -4.29 8.44 9.20
CA THR A 33 -5.62 9.03 9.38
C THR A 33 -5.97 9.92 8.20
N VAL A 34 -6.95 9.50 7.39
CA VAL A 34 -7.40 10.22 6.19
C VAL A 34 -7.93 11.60 6.58
N GLY A 35 -7.49 12.65 5.88
CA GLY A 35 -7.83 14.04 6.18
C GLY A 35 -7.14 14.62 7.42
N GLY A 36 -6.32 13.84 8.13
CA GLY A 36 -5.61 14.29 9.32
C GLY A 36 -6.57 14.69 10.42
N VAL A 37 -6.36 15.87 11.01
CA VAL A 37 -7.22 16.40 12.10
C VAL A 37 -8.66 16.70 11.66
N ARG A 38 -8.88 16.96 10.37
CA ARG A 38 -10.22 17.24 9.83
C ARG A 38 -11.04 15.98 9.57
N GLY A 39 -10.37 14.83 9.48
CA GLY A 39 -11.02 13.55 9.19
C GLY A 39 -11.51 13.41 7.75
N TRP A 40 -12.33 12.39 7.54
CA TRP A 40 -12.91 12.02 6.26
C TRP A 40 -14.04 12.99 5.89
N GLY A 41 -13.91 13.66 4.74
CA GLY A 41 -14.81 14.73 4.30
C GLY A 41 -14.46 15.24 2.89
N PHE A 42 -15.13 16.31 2.45
CA PHE A 42 -14.98 16.85 1.09
C PHE A 42 -13.57 17.38 0.78
N ASP A 43 -12.84 17.84 1.79
CA ASP A 43 -11.50 18.44 1.61
C ASP A 43 -10.35 17.43 1.68
N SER A 44 -10.65 16.13 1.87
CA SER A 44 -9.62 15.13 2.12
C SER A 44 -8.73 14.86 0.91
N ALA A 45 -9.17 15.21 -0.32
CA ALA A 45 -8.45 14.89 -1.55
C ALA A 45 -7.01 15.42 -1.57
N SER A 46 -6.75 16.54 -0.90
CA SER A 46 -5.43 17.18 -0.78
C SER A 46 -4.54 16.60 0.33
N TRP A 47 -5.13 15.84 1.27
CA TRP A 47 -4.43 15.29 2.44
C TRP A 47 -3.21 14.40 2.16
N PRO A 48 -3.11 13.66 1.04
CA PRO A 48 -1.95 12.81 0.80
C PRO A 48 -0.61 13.52 0.99
N GLY A 49 -0.50 14.80 0.62
CA GLY A 49 0.66 15.64 0.98
C GLY A 49 2.02 14.97 0.73
N GLY A 50 2.19 14.28 -0.40
CA GLY A 50 3.42 13.57 -0.76
C GLY A 50 3.66 12.23 -0.05
N LYS A 51 2.72 11.74 0.77
CA LYS A 51 2.81 10.42 1.43
C LYS A 51 2.86 9.30 0.41
N ARG A 52 3.70 8.30 0.69
CA ARG A 52 3.83 7.07 -0.09
C ARG A 52 3.16 5.93 0.67
N PHE A 53 2.09 5.40 0.09
CA PHE A 53 1.31 4.30 0.67
C PHE A 53 1.81 2.96 0.15
N ARG A 54 1.80 1.96 1.02
CA ARG A 54 2.21 0.59 0.72
C ARG A 54 1.03 -0.36 0.85
N ALA A 55 1.10 -1.47 0.12
CA ALA A 55 0.23 -2.60 0.38
C ALA A 55 0.47 -3.08 1.83
N GLY A 56 -0.61 -3.32 2.57
CA GLY A 56 -0.56 -3.63 4.00
C GLY A 56 -0.70 -2.43 4.93
N ASP A 57 -0.48 -1.19 4.46
CA ASP A 57 -0.75 0.00 5.27
C ASP A 57 -2.25 0.11 5.58
N THR A 58 -2.60 0.70 6.72
CA THR A 58 -3.99 0.91 7.14
C THR A 58 -4.38 2.38 7.03
N LEU A 59 -5.52 2.65 6.39
CA LEU A 59 -6.18 3.94 6.43
C LEU A 59 -7.24 3.94 7.54
N VAL A 60 -7.23 5.00 8.35
CA VAL A 60 -8.23 5.27 9.38
C VAL A 60 -9.12 6.39 8.89
N PHE A 61 -10.42 6.13 8.82
CA PHE A 61 -11.44 7.09 8.42
C PHE A 61 -12.22 7.52 9.65
N ASN A 62 -12.03 8.77 10.06
CA ASN A 62 -12.76 9.40 11.16
C ASN A 62 -13.84 10.32 10.59
N TYR A 63 -15.09 10.11 10.98
CA TYR A 63 -16.22 10.92 10.50
C TYR A 63 -17.44 10.75 11.43
N ASN A 64 -18.42 11.65 11.30
CA ASN A 64 -19.71 11.46 11.97
C ASN A 64 -20.57 10.44 11.16
N PRO A 65 -20.87 9.25 11.71
CA PRO A 65 -21.57 8.20 10.97
C PRO A 65 -23.04 8.53 10.66
N ALA A 66 -23.61 9.58 11.28
CA ALA A 66 -24.93 10.08 10.92
C ALA A 66 -24.96 10.77 9.55
N PHE A 67 -23.81 11.26 9.06
CA PHE A 67 -23.71 12.04 7.82
C PHE A 67 -22.83 11.39 6.76
N HIS A 68 -21.93 10.50 7.15
CA HIS A 68 -20.91 9.97 6.26
C HIS A 68 -20.74 8.46 6.46
N ASN A 69 -20.11 7.84 5.48
CA ASN A 69 -19.65 6.46 5.53
C ASN A 69 -18.46 6.27 4.59
N VAL A 70 -17.92 5.05 4.58
CA VAL A 70 -16.84 4.67 3.64
C VAL A 70 -17.26 3.40 2.90
N VAL A 71 -17.17 3.45 1.58
CA VAL A 71 -17.42 2.30 0.71
C VAL A 71 -16.18 2.02 -0.11
N VAL A 72 -15.71 0.77 -0.06
CA VAL A 72 -14.60 0.31 -0.91
C VAL A 72 -15.19 -0.16 -2.23
N VAL A 73 -14.72 0.43 -3.34
CA VAL A 73 -15.31 0.24 -4.66
C VAL A 73 -14.26 -0.06 -5.73
N PRO A 74 -14.64 -0.69 -6.87
CA PRO A 74 -13.78 -0.74 -8.05
C PRO A 74 -13.69 0.63 -8.75
N ARG A 75 -12.74 0.75 -9.69
CA ARG A 75 -12.48 2.01 -10.43
C ARG A 75 -13.73 2.56 -11.14
N SER A 76 -14.52 1.70 -11.79
CA SER A 76 -15.73 2.14 -12.51
C SER A 76 -16.74 2.80 -11.58
N ALA A 77 -16.99 2.17 -10.43
CA ALA A 77 -17.88 2.66 -9.40
C ALA A 77 -17.37 3.96 -8.73
N TYR A 78 -16.06 4.09 -8.55
CA TYR A 78 -15.44 5.34 -8.09
C TYR A 78 -15.64 6.50 -9.06
N LEU A 79 -15.49 6.26 -10.36
CA LEU A 79 -15.68 7.28 -11.39
C LEU A 79 -17.15 7.68 -11.53
N GLY A 80 -18.05 6.70 -11.49
CA GLY A 80 -19.49 6.91 -11.60
C GLY A 80 -20.19 7.28 -10.29
N CYS A 81 -19.49 7.30 -9.15
CA CYS A 81 -20.08 7.47 -7.83
C CYS A 81 -21.23 6.49 -7.55
N THR A 82 -21.03 5.21 -7.89
CA THR A 82 -22.01 4.14 -7.68
C THR A 82 -21.55 3.18 -6.59
N THR A 83 -22.50 2.50 -5.95
CA THR A 83 -22.22 1.42 -4.98
C THR A 83 -22.66 0.10 -5.61
N PRO A 84 -21.72 -0.75 -6.07
CA PRO A 84 -22.08 -2.05 -6.63
C PRO A 84 -22.61 -3.00 -5.55
N THR A 85 -23.44 -3.95 -5.94
CA THR A 85 -23.92 -5.01 -5.03
C THR A 85 -22.74 -5.75 -4.41
N GLY A 86 -22.80 -5.96 -3.09
CA GLY A 86 -21.73 -6.63 -2.34
C GLY A 86 -20.52 -5.75 -2.02
N ALA A 87 -20.55 -4.45 -2.35
CA ALA A 87 -19.52 -3.52 -1.90
C ALA A 87 -19.43 -3.51 -0.36
N LYS A 88 -18.21 -3.45 0.17
CA LYS A 88 -18.00 -3.35 1.61
C LYS A 88 -18.29 -1.93 2.08
N VAL A 89 -19.31 -1.79 2.92
CA VAL A 89 -19.74 -0.51 3.50
C VAL A 89 -19.35 -0.48 4.97
N TYR A 90 -18.73 0.62 5.39
CA TYR A 90 -18.25 0.88 6.73
C TYR A 90 -19.00 2.09 7.30
N GLN A 91 -19.50 2.00 8.53
CA GLN A 91 -20.43 2.98 9.11
C GLN A 91 -20.16 3.26 10.60
N THR A 92 -18.97 2.94 11.12
CA THR A 92 -18.70 3.10 12.57
C THR A 92 -18.28 4.52 12.95
N GLY A 93 -17.78 5.30 11.99
CA GLY A 93 -17.19 6.63 12.24
C GLY A 93 -15.71 6.60 12.65
N ASN A 94 -15.13 5.40 12.87
CA ASN A 94 -13.70 5.17 13.10
C ASN A 94 -13.24 3.91 12.35
N ASP A 95 -13.39 3.89 11.04
CA ASP A 95 -13.17 2.68 10.26
C ASP A 95 -11.73 2.51 9.83
N LYS A 96 -11.25 1.27 9.88
CA LYS A 96 -9.90 0.88 9.49
C LYS A 96 -9.94 0.03 8.22
N VAL A 97 -9.26 0.49 7.19
CA VAL A 97 -9.19 -0.23 5.91
C VAL A 97 -7.73 -0.44 5.50
N MET A 98 -7.34 -1.71 5.38
CA MET A 98 -6.01 -2.07 4.90
C MET A 98 -5.93 -1.93 3.39
N LEU A 99 -4.85 -1.32 2.91
CA LEU A 99 -4.57 -1.14 1.50
C LEU A 99 -4.08 -2.44 0.88
N VAL A 100 -4.67 -2.83 -0.24
CA VAL A 100 -4.14 -3.90 -1.08
C VAL A 100 -3.12 -3.35 -2.08
N ARG A 101 -2.33 -4.25 -2.67
CA ARG A 101 -1.45 -3.90 -3.80
C ARG A 101 -2.29 -3.30 -4.93
N GLY A 102 -1.81 -2.19 -5.48
CA GLY A 102 -2.49 -1.54 -6.59
C GLY A 102 -3.39 -0.37 -6.16
N PRO A 103 -4.30 0.07 -7.04
CA PRO A 103 -5.20 1.16 -6.74
C PRO A 103 -6.34 0.69 -5.82
N ASN A 104 -6.57 1.44 -4.75
CA ASN A 104 -7.67 1.30 -3.80
C ASN A 104 -8.58 2.53 -3.96
N TYR A 105 -9.90 2.34 -4.00
CA TYR A 105 -10.85 3.42 -4.21
C TYR A 105 -11.91 3.42 -3.11
N PHE A 106 -12.18 4.61 -2.59
CA PHE A 106 -13.08 4.86 -1.48
C PHE A 106 -14.06 5.97 -1.85
N ILE A 107 -15.33 5.82 -1.50
CA ILE A 107 -16.36 6.86 -1.65
C ILE A 107 -17.18 6.97 -0.38
N CYS A 108 -17.82 8.11 -0.17
CA CYS A 108 -19.02 8.19 0.65
C CYS A 108 -20.24 8.07 -0.27
N ASN A 109 -21.16 7.14 0.02
CA ASN A 109 -22.33 6.91 -0.84
C ASN A 109 -23.61 7.59 -0.33
N PHE A 110 -23.51 8.46 0.68
CA PHE A 110 -24.62 9.35 1.04
C PHE A 110 -24.99 10.22 -0.18
N PRO A 111 -26.30 10.51 -0.39
CA PRO A 111 -26.75 11.22 -1.59
C PRO A 111 -25.97 12.51 -1.85
N GLY A 112 -25.38 12.63 -3.04
CA GLY A 112 -24.62 13.81 -3.47
C GLY A 112 -23.18 13.93 -2.95
N HIS A 113 -22.76 13.12 -1.97
CA HIS A 113 -21.45 13.29 -1.32
C HIS A 113 -20.29 12.92 -2.25
N CYS A 114 -20.33 11.74 -2.88
CA CYS A 114 -19.29 11.34 -3.83
C CYS A 114 -19.23 12.30 -5.03
N GLN A 115 -20.39 12.73 -5.54
CA GLN A 115 -20.51 13.65 -6.67
C GLN A 115 -19.87 15.01 -6.34
N SER A 116 -20.01 15.45 -5.10
CA SER A 116 -19.41 16.69 -4.59
C SER A 116 -17.94 16.53 -4.15
N GLY A 117 -17.31 15.39 -4.44
CA GLY A 117 -15.87 15.18 -4.26
C GLY A 117 -15.45 14.38 -3.04
N MET A 118 -16.38 13.86 -2.22
CA MET A 118 -16.06 13.01 -1.07
C MET A 118 -15.68 11.58 -1.50
N LYS A 119 -14.51 11.46 -2.14
CA LYS A 119 -13.96 10.22 -2.69
C LYS A 119 -12.42 10.25 -2.70
N GLU A 120 -11.79 9.10 -2.52
CA GLU A 120 -10.34 8.96 -2.50
C GLU A 120 -9.80 7.78 -3.29
N LYS A 121 -8.63 7.98 -3.87
CA LYS A 121 -7.84 6.92 -4.50
C LYS A 121 -6.46 6.84 -3.85
N ARG A 122 -6.02 5.64 -3.47
CA ARG A 122 -4.66 5.39 -2.96
C ARG A 122 -3.99 4.24 -3.69
N GLN A 123 -2.72 4.45 -4.03
CA GLN A 123 -1.89 3.42 -4.66
C GLN A 123 -1.10 2.69 -3.57
N GLY A 124 -1.44 1.43 -3.31
CA GLY A 124 -0.65 0.55 -2.45
C GLY A 124 0.54 0.00 -3.23
N ILE A 125 1.72 0.54 -2.98
CA ILE A 125 2.97 0.09 -3.60
C ILE A 125 3.51 -1.11 -2.82
N LEU A 126 4.10 -2.08 -3.49
CA LEU A 126 4.87 -3.11 -2.80
C LEU A 126 6.09 -2.48 -2.13
N ASP A 127 6.50 -3.02 -0.98
CA ASP A 127 7.77 -2.64 -0.40
C ASP A 127 8.94 -3.16 -1.25
N THR A 128 10.14 -2.63 -0.99
CA THR A 128 11.32 -2.93 -1.80
C THR A 128 11.64 -4.43 -1.83
N LEU A 129 11.45 -5.13 -0.72
CA LEU A 129 11.68 -6.57 -0.64
C LEU A 129 10.66 -7.34 -1.48
N SER A 130 9.38 -6.99 -1.36
CA SER A 130 8.29 -7.60 -2.13
C SER A 130 8.43 -7.30 -3.62
N THR A 131 8.93 -6.12 -4.01
CA THR A 131 9.26 -5.85 -5.42
C THR A 131 10.39 -6.72 -5.93
N TRP A 132 11.45 -6.93 -5.12
CA TRP A 132 12.56 -7.81 -5.48
C TRP A 132 12.13 -9.27 -5.61
N LEU A 133 11.37 -9.78 -4.65
CA LEU A 133 10.81 -11.14 -4.69
C LEU A 133 9.89 -11.35 -5.89
N ALA A 134 9.03 -10.36 -6.18
CA ALA A 134 8.18 -10.40 -7.37
C ALA A 134 9.01 -10.46 -8.66
N HIS A 135 10.08 -9.67 -8.76
CA HIS A 135 10.97 -9.68 -9.91
C HIS A 135 11.74 -11.00 -10.06
N GLN A 136 12.27 -11.55 -8.97
CA GLN A 136 12.92 -12.86 -8.97
C GLN A 136 11.95 -13.98 -9.38
N GLY A 137 10.71 -13.95 -8.88
CA GLY A 137 9.67 -14.90 -9.28
C GLY A 137 9.34 -14.82 -10.78
N THR A 138 9.33 -13.62 -11.36
CA THR A 138 9.16 -13.42 -12.81
C THR A 138 10.33 -14.00 -13.60
N LEU A 139 11.57 -13.75 -13.17
CA LEU A 139 12.78 -14.27 -13.84
C LEU A 139 12.84 -15.80 -13.81
N VAL A 140 12.50 -16.43 -12.68
CA VAL A 140 12.43 -17.89 -12.56
C VAL A 140 11.37 -18.46 -13.52
N ARG A 141 10.21 -17.82 -13.64
CA ARG A 141 9.15 -18.24 -14.59
C ARG A 141 9.59 -18.12 -16.05
N SER A 142 10.29 -17.05 -16.41
CA SER A 142 10.84 -16.86 -17.76
C SER A 142 11.95 -17.86 -18.09
N SER A 143 12.78 -18.26 -17.12
CA SER A 143 13.81 -19.28 -17.30
C SER A 143 13.24 -20.68 -17.54
N ILE A 144 12.07 -20.99 -16.97
CA ILE A 144 11.36 -22.27 -17.17
C ILE A 144 10.59 -22.28 -18.51
N ALA A 145 10.08 -21.13 -18.96
CA ALA A 145 9.36 -21.02 -20.23
C ALA A 145 10.27 -21.00 -21.46
N GLY A 146 11.55 -20.65 -21.31
CA GLY A 146 12.55 -20.63 -22.39
C GLY A 146 13.30 -21.95 -22.61
N SER A 147 12.96 -23.02 -21.88
CA SER A 147 13.57 -24.35 -21.98
C SER A 147 12.75 -25.36 -22.80
N HIS A 148 11.93 -24.88 -23.73
CA HIS A 148 11.18 -25.69 -24.71
C HIS A 148 11.48 -25.26 -26.14
#